data_AF-A0A7X0C8Y6-F1
#
_entry.id   AF-A0A7X0C8Y6-F1
#
_cell.length_a   1.000
_cell.length_b   1.000
_cell.length_c   1.000
_cell.angle_alpha   90.00
_cell.angle_beta   90.00
_cell.angle_gamma   90.00
#
_symmetry.space_group_name_H-M   'P 1'
#
loop_
_entity.id
_entity.type
_entity.pdbx_description
1 polymer ?
#
loop_
_entity_poly.entity_id
_entity_poly.type
_entity_poly.pdbx_seq_one_letter_code
_entity_poly.pdbx_strand_id
1 'polypeptide(L)'
;METTVKTRLVEVVVPVHNEQQALRESVTRLHDYLAGTFPYGFRITIADNASSDGTWPLARGLAAELPHVRAVHLDAKGRGRALRHVWAASEADVVSYMDVDLSTDLDAFLPLVAPLLSGHSDLAIGTRLARTSRVVRGPKREFISRSYNLLLRSLMGARFSDAQCGFKAVRTEVAQALLPAVEDEQWFFDTELLLLAEGAGLRIHEVPVDWVDDPDSRVDIVQTALDDLRGMARVARRTLWGAVRLPVPSRVREARLPRGMARQLPRFAVVGVVSTVAYLALFSLLRQALPALTANAVALLVTAVANTAANRRFTFGVTGSARALRHQFEGLIAFLVGLALTTGVLAVLPTGVSHGVELVAVVAANALATLVRFLLLRVWVFNPNRRQGR
;
A
#
# COMPACT_ATOMS: atom_id res chain seq x y z
N MET A 1 41.46 20.84 9.35
CA MET A 1 40.31 20.45 8.49
C MET A 1 39.13 21.24 8.97
N GLU A 2 38.81 22.30 8.25
CA GLU A 2 37.63 23.13 8.48
C GLU A 2 36.41 22.26 8.14
N THR A 3 35.72 21.75 9.16
CA THR A 3 34.45 21.06 8.96
C THR A 3 33.46 22.14 8.56
N THR A 4 33.35 22.40 7.26
CA THR A 4 32.28 23.25 6.71
C THR A 4 30.99 22.63 7.22
N VAL A 5 30.33 23.29 8.17
CA VAL A 5 29.02 22.87 8.64
C VAL A 5 28.11 23.05 7.43
N LYS A 6 27.89 21.97 6.67
CA LYS A 6 26.88 21.97 5.62
C LYS A 6 25.57 22.34 6.32
N THR A 7 25.08 23.55 6.06
CA THR A 7 23.75 23.96 6.49
C THR A 7 22.79 22.95 5.89
N ARG A 8 22.16 22.13 6.75
CA ARG A 8 21.28 21.09 6.24
C ARG A 8 20.05 21.73 5.62
N LEU A 9 19.80 21.43 4.35
CA LEU A 9 18.66 21.94 3.60
C LEU A 9 17.60 20.84 3.46
N VAL A 10 16.34 21.18 3.74
CA VAL A 10 15.18 20.32 3.50
C VAL A 10 14.29 20.91 2.44
N GLU A 11 14.04 20.17 1.36
CA GLU A 11 13.11 20.58 0.31
C GLU A 11 11.75 19.89 0.47
N VAL A 12 10.73 20.69 0.78
CA VAL A 12 9.34 20.25 0.95
C VAL A 12 8.59 20.41 -0.35
N VAL A 13 8.23 19.30 -0.98
CA VAL A 13 7.47 19.28 -2.23
C VAL A 13 5.99 19.18 -1.92
N VAL A 14 5.21 20.11 -2.47
CA VAL A 14 3.75 20.17 -2.38
C VAL A 14 3.19 19.97 -3.79
N PRO A 15 2.85 18.73 -4.19
CA PRO A 15 2.26 18.46 -5.49
C PRO A 15 0.81 18.95 -5.53
N VAL A 16 0.43 19.68 -6.58
CA VAL A 16 -0.88 20.33 -6.69
C VAL A 16 -1.52 20.07 -8.05
N HIS A 17 -2.83 19.82 -8.07
CA HIS A 17 -3.61 19.68 -9.30
C HIS A 17 -5.02 20.25 -9.10
N ASN A 18 -5.30 21.40 -9.69
CA ASN A 18 -6.56 22.13 -9.51
C ASN A 18 -6.89 22.47 -8.04
N GLU A 19 -5.94 23.10 -7.37
CA GLU A 19 -5.96 23.40 -5.93
C GLU A 19 -6.03 24.91 -5.64
N GLN A 20 -6.55 25.71 -6.58
CA GLN A 20 -6.54 27.17 -6.49
C GLN A 20 -7.21 27.73 -5.21
N GLN A 21 -8.10 26.95 -4.59
CA GLN A 21 -8.84 27.35 -3.39
C GLN A 21 -8.00 27.20 -2.11
N ALA A 22 -7.26 26.09 -1.98
CA ALA A 22 -6.48 25.79 -0.78
C ALA A 22 -5.04 26.30 -0.86
N LEU A 23 -4.48 26.44 -2.07
CA LEU A 23 -3.04 26.62 -2.29
C LEU A 23 -2.42 27.78 -1.50
N ARG A 24 -3.02 28.97 -1.54
CA ARG A 24 -2.44 30.16 -0.89
C ARG A 24 -2.40 29.98 0.62
N GLU A 25 -3.51 29.63 1.23
CA GLU A 25 -3.60 29.45 2.69
C GLU A 25 -2.61 28.38 3.16
N SER A 26 -2.60 27.22 2.50
CA SER A 26 -1.74 26.11 2.88
C SER A 26 -0.24 26.42 2.71
N VAL A 27 0.17 27.00 1.59
CA VAL A 27 1.59 27.33 1.38
C VAL A 27 2.05 28.44 2.32
N THR A 28 1.24 29.46 2.56
CA THR A 28 1.55 30.51 3.54
C THR A 28 1.68 29.92 4.94
N ARG A 29 0.72 29.07 5.38
CA ARG A 29 0.78 28.41 6.70
C ARG A 29 2.02 27.53 6.85
N LEU A 30 2.35 26.74 5.83
CA LEU A 30 3.58 25.92 5.83
C LEU A 30 4.83 26.80 5.90
N HIS A 31 4.89 27.85 5.08
CA HIS A 31 6.01 28.79 5.08
C HIS A 31 6.20 29.43 6.45
N ASP A 32 5.14 29.94 7.07
CA ASP A 32 5.20 30.62 8.36
C ASP A 32 5.63 29.68 9.48
N TYR A 33 5.15 28.43 9.46
CA TYR A 33 5.62 27.39 10.37
C TYR A 33 7.12 27.12 10.22
N LEU A 34 7.60 26.94 8.98
CA LEU A 34 9.01 26.64 8.72
C LEU A 34 9.91 27.84 9.06
N ALA A 35 9.50 29.05 8.70
CA ALA A 35 10.24 30.28 8.99
C ALA A 35 10.28 30.58 10.50
N GLY A 36 9.21 30.28 11.24
CA GLY A 36 9.11 30.57 12.67
C GLY A 36 9.73 29.52 13.59
N THR A 37 9.65 28.23 13.22
CA THR A 37 9.90 27.12 14.17
C THR A 37 10.97 26.14 13.68
N PHE A 38 11.21 26.01 12.38
CA PHE A 38 12.06 24.96 11.85
C PHE A 38 13.56 25.31 11.96
N PRO A 39 14.39 24.50 12.63
CA PRO A 39 15.76 24.88 12.98
C PRO A 39 16.78 24.69 11.84
N TYR A 40 16.35 24.31 10.63
CA TYR A 40 17.21 24.05 9.48
C TYR A 40 16.82 24.90 8.29
N GLY A 41 17.70 24.99 7.29
CA GLY A 41 17.36 25.62 6.03
C GLY A 41 16.24 24.84 5.35
N PHE A 42 15.30 25.54 4.71
CA PHE A 42 14.21 24.91 3.98
C PHE A 42 14.01 25.52 2.61
N ARG A 43 13.30 24.78 1.75
CA ARG A 43 12.74 25.23 0.49
C ARG A 43 11.38 24.58 0.31
N ILE A 44 10.37 25.36 -0.06
CA ILE A 44 9.07 24.82 -0.47
C ILE A 44 9.03 24.81 -2.00
N THR A 45 8.72 23.66 -2.59
CA THR A 45 8.52 23.54 -4.03
C THR A 45 7.08 23.18 -4.31
N ILE A 46 6.33 24.14 -4.84
CA ILE A 46 4.98 23.91 -5.37
C ILE A 46 5.13 23.23 -6.72
N ALA A 47 4.73 21.97 -6.83
CA ALA A 47 4.86 21.18 -8.05
C ALA A 47 3.48 21.06 -8.72
N ASP A 48 3.19 21.98 -9.65
CA ASP A 48 1.96 21.98 -10.42
C ASP A 48 1.96 20.82 -11.43
N ASN A 49 0.94 19.97 -11.29
CA ASN A 49 0.83 18.70 -11.97
C ASN A 49 -0.26 18.77 -13.05
N ALA A 50 -0.03 19.59 -14.06
CA ALA A 50 -0.93 19.86 -15.19
C ALA A 50 -2.31 20.41 -14.76
N SER A 51 -2.33 21.43 -13.90
CA SER A 51 -3.58 22.10 -13.53
C SER A 51 -4.21 22.81 -14.74
N SER A 52 -5.53 22.81 -14.78
CA SER A 52 -6.36 23.47 -15.81
C SER A 52 -7.08 24.72 -15.30
N ASP A 53 -6.92 25.04 -14.02
CA ASP A 53 -7.53 26.19 -13.34
C ASP A 53 -6.47 27.27 -12.98
N GLY A 54 -6.80 28.17 -12.05
CA GLY A 54 -5.91 29.25 -11.59
C GLY A 54 -4.73 28.82 -10.72
N THR A 55 -4.52 27.52 -10.49
CA THR A 55 -3.46 27.00 -9.60
C THR A 55 -2.07 27.42 -10.03
N TRP A 56 -1.73 27.30 -11.32
CA TRP A 56 -0.37 27.63 -11.79
C TRP A 56 -0.02 29.13 -11.68
N PRO A 57 -0.87 30.07 -12.16
CA PRO A 57 -0.64 31.49 -11.91
C PRO A 57 -0.48 31.83 -10.42
N LEU A 58 -1.31 31.23 -9.56
CA LEU A 58 -1.23 31.43 -8.11
C LEU A 58 0.08 30.92 -7.51
N ALA A 59 0.52 29.71 -7.92
CA ALA A 59 1.80 29.13 -7.49
C ALA A 59 2.99 30.01 -7.84
N ARG A 60 3.02 30.58 -9.05
CA ARG A 60 4.07 31.54 -9.45
C ARG A 60 4.05 32.82 -8.62
N GLY A 61 2.85 33.33 -8.31
CA GLY A 61 2.68 34.50 -7.45
C GLY A 61 3.25 34.24 -6.05
N LEU A 62 2.91 33.11 -5.44
CA LEU A 62 3.43 32.71 -4.12
C LEU A 62 4.95 32.55 -4.11
N ALA A 63 5.53 31.98 -5.18
CA ALA A 63 6.98 31.85 -5.31
C ALA A 63 7.72 33.19 -5.46
N ALA A 64 7.05 34.22 -5.99
CA ALA A 64 7.60 35.58 -6.06
C ALA A 64 7.43 36.36 -4.75
N GLU A 65 6.37 36.06 -4.00
CA GLU A 65 5.99 36.73 -2.76
C GLU A 65 6.74 36.19 -1.53
N LEU A 66 6.88 34.88 -1.42
CA LEU A 66 7.41 34.21 -0.24
C LEU A 66 8.87 33.78 -0.44
N PRO A 67 9.79 34.12 0.49
CA PRO A 67 11.17 33.65 0.42
C PRO A 67 11.22 32.12 0.55
N HIS A 68 12.24 31.52 -0.05
CA HIS A 68 12.44 30.06 -0.04
C HIS A 68 11.31 29.23 -0.67
N VAL A 69 10.37 29.85 -1.37
CA VAL A 69 9.32 29.17 -2.15
C VAL A 69 9.69 29.20 -3.63
N ARG A 70 9.53 28.08 -4.32
CA ARG A 70 9.61 27.99 -5.79
C ARG A 70 8.41 27.25 -6.36
N ALA A 71 8.13 27.49 -7.63
CA ALA A 71 7.08 26.79 -8.37
C ALA A 71 7.66 26.08 -9.60
N VAL A 72 7.22 24.85 -9.83
CA VAL A 72 7.59 24.02 -11.00
C VAL A 72 6.31 23.52 -11.65
N HIS A 73 6.24 23.58 -12.98
CA HIS A 73 5.11 23.09 -13.75
C HIS A 73 5.48 21.82 -14.51
N LEU A 74 4.56 20.86 -14.54
CA LEU A 74 4.63 19.67 -15.37
C LEU A 74 3.41 19.63 -16.31
N ASP A 75 3.66 19.39 -17.60
CA ASP A 75 2.61 19.38 -18.63
C ASP A 75 1.67 18.16 -18.56
N ALA A 76 2.02 17.14 -17.76
CA ALA A 76 1.27 15.89 -17.67
C ALA A 76 1.04 15.45 -16.22
N LYS A 77 -0.15 14.89 -15.98
CA LYS A 77 -0.59 14.45 -14.66
C LYS A 77 0.21 13.24 -14.14
N GLY A 78 0.59 13.32 -12.89
CA GLY A 78 1.00 12.23 -12.02
C GLY A 78 1.66 12.74 -10.74
N ARG A 79 1.10 12.40 -9.57
CA ARG A 79 1.71 12.81 -8.29
C ARG A 79 3.14 12.28 -8.17
N GLY A 80 3.34 10.99 -8.47
CA GLY A 80 4.67 10.39 -8.53
C GLY A 80 5.59 11.06 -9.55
N ARG A 81 5.05 11.54 -10.68
CA ARG A 81 5.79 12.31 -11.69
C ARG A 81 6.30 13.63 -11.10
N ALA A 82 5.44 14.40 -10.45
CA ALA A 82 5.80 15.67 -9.81
C ALA A 82 6.90 15.46 -8.76
N LEU A 83 6.74 14.46 -7.88
CA LEU A 83 7.74 14.11 -6.88
C LEU A 83 9.05 13.65 -7.52
N ARG A 84 9.02 12.74 -8.49
CA ARG A 84 10.20 12.26 -9.22
C ARG A 84 10.97 13.43 -9.86
N HIS A 85 10.27 14.32 -10.54
CA HIS A 85 10.88 15.45 -11.24
C HIS A 85 11.64 16.36 -10.27
N VAL A 86 11.00 16.76 -9.16
CA VAL A 86 11.61 17.65 -8.19
C VAL A 86 12.72 16.97 -7.41
N TRP A 87 12.51 15.74 -6.94
CA TRP A 87 13.49 15.02 -6.12
C TRP A 87 14.74 14.62 -6.91
N ALA A 88 14.59 14.28 -8.19
CA ALA A 88 15.74 13.93 -9.05
C ALA A 88 16.71 15.11 -9.24
N ALA A 89 16.19 16.35 -9.26
CA ALA A 89 16.96 17.57 -9.46
C ALA A 89 17.25 18.34 -8.16
N SER A 90 16.84 17.81 -7.00
CA SER A 90 17.04 18.51 -5.72
C SER A 90 18.50 18.47 -5.29
N GLU A 91 18.97 19.61 -4.79
CA GLU A 91 20.30 19.79 -4.17
C GLU A 91 20.22 19.79 -2.64
N ALA A 92 19.01 19.62 -2.08
CA ALA A 92 18.81 19.55 -0.63
C ALA A 92 19.42 18.26 -0.05
N ASP A 93 19.68 18.24 1.26
CA ASP A 93 20.15 17.02 1.93
C ASP A 93 19.00 16.02 2.16
N VAL A 94 17.78 16.53 2.33
CA VAL A 94 16.55 15.77 2.50
C VAL A 94 15.47 16.35 1.60
N VAL A 95 14.76 15.47 0.90
CA VAL A 95 13.52 15.81 0.20
C VAL A 95 12.34 15.26 0.96
N SER A 96 11.25 16.02 1.02
CA SER A 96 9.99 15.57 1.62
C SER A 96 8.81 15.86 0.71
N TYR A 97 7.72 15.17 1.00
CA TYR A 97 6.42 15.32 0.37
C TYR A 97 5.40 15.56 1.47
N MET A 98 4.54 16.56 1.23
CA MET A 98 3.36 16.83 2.01
C MET A 98 2.19 17.19 1.08
N ASP A 99 0.98 16.73 1.41
CA ASP A 99 -0.25 17.12 0.72
C ASP A 99 -0.57 18.61 0.93
N VAL A 100 -1.21 19.24 -0.06
CA VAL A 100 -1.57 20.67 -0.01
C VAL A 100 -2.67 20.96 1.01
N ASP A 101 -3.47 19.97 1.39
CA ASP A 101 -4.54 20.12 2.38
C ASP A 101 -4.03 20.32 3.81
N LEU A 102 -2.73 20.08 4.04
CA LEU A 102 -2.10 20.07 5.37
C LEU A 102 -2.89 19.22 6.38
N SER A 103 -3.46 18.10 5.92
CA SER A 103 -4.23 17.18 6.78
C SER A 103 -3.38 16.55 7.89
N THR A 104 -2.06 16.63 7.80
CA THR A 104 -1.11 16.22 8.84
C THR A 104 -0.66 17.43 9.63
N ASP A 105 -0.64 17.31 10.96
CA ASP A 105 -0.11 18.36 11.83
C ASP A 105 1.36 18.68 11.49
N LEU A 106 1.65 19.96 11.28
CA LEU A 106 2.98 20.46 10.95
C LEU A 106 3.99 20.20 12.08
N ASP A 107 3.54 20.07 13.33
CA ASP A 107 4.42 19.71 14.45
C ASP A 107 5.07 18.33 14.30
N ALA A 108 4.51 17.47 13.46
CA ALA A 108 5.11 16.18 13.10
C ALA A 108 6.28 16.30 12.09
N PHE A 109 6.49 17.48 11.48
CA PHE A 109 7.47 17.66 10.40
C PHE A 109 8.91 17.54 10.89
N LEU A 110 9.27 18.19 12.00
CA LEU A 110 10.62 18.05 12.57
C LEU A 110 10.92 16.60 12.99
N PRO A 111 10.03 15.88 13.71
CA PRO A 111 10.17 14.44 13.95
C PRO A 111 10.34 13.59 12.70
N LEU A 112 9.70 13.96 11.58
CA LEU A 112 9.83 13.25 10.30
C LEU A 112 11.24 13.37 9.72
N VAL A 113 11.83 14.58 9.72
CA VAL A 113 13.10 14.83 9.01
C VAL A 113 14.34 14.67 9.90
N ALA A 114 14.23 14.85 11.22
CA ALA A 114 15.38 14.74 12.14
C ALA A 114 16.13 13.40 12.09
N PRO A 115 15.47 12.22 11.97
CA PRO A 115 16.16 10.93 11.79
C PRO A 115 16.98 10.85 10.50
N LEU A 116 16.56 11.56 9.44
CA LEU A 116 17.24 11.57 8.14
C LEU A 116 18.44 12.51 8.16
N LEU A 117 18.25 13.69 8.75
CA LEU A 117 19.30 14.69 8.93
C LEU A 117 20.42 14.14 9.82
N SER A 118 20.09 13.43 10.90
CA SER A 118 21.08 12.77 11.77
C SER A 118 21.75 11.53 11.14
N GLY A 119 21.26 11.03 10.00
CA GLY A 119 21.73 9.79 9.39
C GLY A 119 21.30 8.51 10.13
N HIS A 120 20.39 8.62 11.09
CA HIS A 120 19.82 7.47 11.81
C HIS A 120 18.89 6.64 10.91
N SER A 121 18.23 7.26 9.94
CA SER A 121 17.32 6.61 9.01
C SER A 121 17.55 7.10 7.60
N ASP A 122 17.12 6.31 6.62
CA ASP A 122 17.31 6.61 5.20
C ASP A 122 16.03 7.15 4.56
N LEU A 123 14.89 6.74 5.10
CA LEU A 123 13.54 7.17 4.73
C LEU A 123 12.67 7.28 5.99
N ALA A 124 11.75 8.25 6.03
CA ALA A 124 10.78 8.42 7.09
C ALA A 124 9.37 8.61 6.52
N ILE A 125 8.36 8.05 7.19
CA ILE A 125 6.95 8.19 6.83
C ILE A 125 6.12 8.59 8.04
N GLY A 126 5.08 9.39 7.81
CA GLY A 126 3.97 9.50 8.73
C GLY A 126 3.16 8.20 8.77
N THR A 127 2.65 7.82 9.94
CA THR A 127 1.69 6.74 10.07
C THR A 127 0.44 7.21 10.78
N ARG A 128 -0.71 6.95 10.14
CA ARG A 128 -2.04 7.18 10.70
C ARG A 128 -2.56 5.94 11.43
N LEU A 129 -1.79 4.85 11.44
CA LEU A 129 -2.20 3.54 11.96
C LEU A 129 -1.48 3.17 13.26
N ALA A 130 -0.63 4.07 13.78
CA ALA A 130 -0.06 3.93 15.11
C ALA A 130 -1.14 4.07 16.19
N ARG A 131 -0.96 3.37 17.31
CA ARG A 131 -1.92 3.42 18.43
C ARG A 131 -2.04 4.81 19.07
N THR A 132 -1.01 5.64 18.92
CA THR A 132 -0.92 6.99 19.46
C THR A 132 -1.44 8.06 18.50
N SER A 133 -1.74 7.70 17.25
CA SER A 133 -2.29 8.63 16.26
C SER A 133 -3.75 8.94 16.55
N ARG A 134 -4.12 10.22 16.52
CA ARG A 134 -5.52 10.67 16.51
C ARG A 134 -5.95 10.90 15.08
N VAL A 135 -6.90 10.09 14.64
CA VAL A 135 -7.37 10.10 13.26
C VAL A 135 -8.88 10.30 13.25
N VAL A 136 -9.32 11.43 12.69
CA VAL A 136 -10.73 11.69 12.45
C VAL A 136 -11.00 11.33 10.99
N ARG A 137 -11.69 10.21 10.73
CA ARG A 137 -12.01 9.78 9.37
C ARG A 137 -13.28 8.95 9.24
N GLY A 138 -13.86 8.94 8.04
CA GLY A 138 -15.03 8.11 7.76
C GLY A 138 -14.74 6.59 7.83
N PRO A 139 -15.69 5.76 8.27
CA PRO A 139 -15.49 4.31 8.45
C PRO A 139 -15.11 3.59 7.14
N LYS A 140 -15.62 4.07 6.00
CA LYS A 140 -15.29 3.55 4.66
C LYS A 140 -13.80 3.72 4.33
N ARG A 141 -13.25 4.93 4.53
CA ARG A 141 -11.83 5.23 4.26
C ARG A 141 -10.92 4.45 5.20
N GLU A 142 -11.30 4.31 6.47
CA GLU A 142 -10.57 3.48 7.43
C GLU A 142 -10.49 2.01 6.99
N PHE A 143 -11.61 1.44 6.57
CA PHE A 143 -11.65 0.07 6.09
C PHE A 143 -10.77 -0.14 4.85
N ILE A 144 -10.84 0.78 3.88
CA ILE A 144 -10.02 0.73 2.66
C ILE A 144 -8.52 0.81 3.00
N SER A 145 -8.12 1.82 3.79
CA SER A 145 -6.72 2.03 4.16
C SER A 145 -6.14 0.85 4.95
N ARG A 146 -6.90 0.31 5.91
CA ARG A 146 -6.47 -0.88 6.66
C ARG A 146 -6.37 -2.12 5.79
N SER A 147 -7.32 -2.32 4.88
CA SER A 147 -7.32 -3.45 3.95
C SER A 147 -6.12 -3.36 3.00
N TYR A 148 -5.81 -2.17 2.49
CA TYR A 148 -4.64 -1.93 1.65
C TYR A 148 -3.32 -2.25 2.36
N ASN A 149 -3.11 -1.68 3.55
CA ASN A 149 -1.89 -1.95 4.31
C ASN A 149 -1.82 -3.41 4.79
N LEU A 150 -2.96 -4.08 4.97
CA LEU A 150 -2.99 -5.52 5.20
C LEU A 150 -2.54 -6.31 3.95
N LEU A 151 -2.97 -5.90 2.76
CA LEU A 151 -2.51 -6.48 1.50
C LEU A 151 -1.00 -6.31 1.36
N LEU A 152 -0.43 -5.14 1.63
CA LEU A 152 1.02 -4.95 1.54
C LEU A 152 1.80 -5.83 2.51
N ARG A 153 1.39 -5.88 3.78
CA ARG A 153 2.05 -6.72 4.79
C ARG A 153 1.91 -8.20 4.50
N SER A 154 0.72 -8.62 4.07
CA SER A 154 0.44 -10.03 3.78
C SER A 154 1.04 -10.46 2.47
N LEU A 155 0.96 -9.64 1.42
CA LEU A 155 1.39 -10.02 0.09
C LEU A 155 2.88 -9.76 -0.09
N MET A 156 3.28 -8.51 0.09
CA MET A 156 4.65 -8.06 -0.17
C MET A 156 5.59 -8.27 1.01
N GLY A 157 5.03 -8.50 2.21
CA GLY A 157 5.84 -8.64 3.40
C GLY A 157 6.30 -7.33 4.02
N ALA A 158 5.64 -6.24 3.64
CA ALA A 158 5.91 -4.91 4.16
C ALA A 158 5.99 -4.94 5.69
N ARG A 159 7.00 -4.28 6.27
CA ARG A 159 7.08 -4.06 7.72
C ARG A 159 6.59 -2.68 8.12
N PHE A 160 6.62 -1.72 7.21
CA PHE A 160 6.02 -0.41 7.41
C PHE A 160 4.50 -0.50 7.59
N SER A 161 3.93 0.41 8.38
CA SER A 161 2.51 0.33 8.76
C SER A 161 1.56 1.05 7.81
N ASP A 162 1.96 2.19 7.22
CA ASP A 162 1.09 3.04 6.39
C ASP A 162 1.80 3.55 5.12
N ALA A 163 1.55 2.91 3.98
CA ALA A 163 2.14 3.34 2.70
C ALA A 163 1.51 4.62 2.13
N GLN A 164 0.23 4.86 2.45
CA GLN A 164 -0.60 5.87 1.77
C GLN A 164 -0.60 7.23 2.47
N CYS A 165 0.12 7.38 3.58
CA CYS A 165 0.19 8.67 4.27
C CYS A 165 0.98 9.65 3.39
N GLY A 166 0.37 10.76 2.99
CA GLY A 166 0.98 11.80 2.15
C GLY A 166 2.02 12.66 2.87
N PHE A 167 2.72 12.08 3.84
CA PHE A 167 3.71 12.73 4.69
C PHE A 167 4.96 11.86 4.72
N LYS A 168 5.94 12.17 3.89
CA LYS A 168 7.13 11.33 3.70
C LYS A 168 8.38 12.18 3.53
N ALA A 169 9.51 11.68 3.99
CA ALA A 169 10.81 12.29 3.78
C ALA A 169 11.87 11.24 3.45
N VAL A 170 12.83 11.59 2.61
CA VAL A 170 13.90 10.70 2.14
C VAL A 170 15.19 11.49 2.07
N ARG A 171 16.32 10.87 2.42
CA ARG A 171 17.64 11.46 2.13
C ARG A 171 17.78 11.59 0.60
N THR A 172 18.17 12.76 0.11
CA THR A 172 18.09 13.05 -1.34
C THR A 172 18.87 12.07 -2.18
N GLU A 173 20.06 11.65 -1.74
CA GLU A 173 20.85 10.66 -2.46
C GLU A 173 20.20 9.27 -2.47
N VAL A 174 19.40 8.94 -1.45
CA VAL A 174 18.63 7.70 -1.38
C VAL A 174 17.45 7.78 -2.33
N ALA A 175 16.74 8.91 -2.36
CA ALA A 175 15.68 9.14 -3.34
C ALA A 175 16.22 9.01 -4.76
N GLN A 176 17.32 9.71 -5.09
CA GLN A 176 17.95 9.66 -6.42
C GLN A 176 18.44 8.25 -6.81
N ALA A 177 18.85 7.41 -5.85
CA ALA A 177 19.20 6.01 -6.11
C ALA A 177 17.97 5.11 -6.35
N LEU A 178 16.84 5.39 -5.71
CA LEU A 178 15.60 4.61 -5.84
C LEU A 178 14.74 5.01 -7.04
N LEU A 179 14.66 6.31 -7.35
CA LEU A 179 13.79 6.88 -8.38
C LEU A 179 13.89 6.19 -9.75
N PRO A 180 15.08 5.81 -10.28
CA PRO A 180 15.18 5.11 -11.56
C PRO A 180 14.52 3.72 -11.58
N ALA A 181 14.30 3.10 -10.42
CA ALA A 181 13.68 1.79 -10.31
C ALA A 181 12.18 1.85 -10.00
N VAL A 182 11.69 2.97 -9.45
CA VAL A 182 10.27 3.26 -9.34
C VAL A 182 9.74 3.45 -10.76
N GLU A 183 8.68 2.75 -11.15
CA GLU A 183 8.08 2.86 -12.48
C GLU A 183 6.82 3.72 -12.44
N ASP A 184 6.04 3.59 -11.38
CA ASP A 184 4.79 4.30 -11.21
C ASP A 184 5.02 5.81 -11.12
N GLU A 185 4.19 6.56 -11.85
CA GLU A 185 4.20 8.01 -11.84
C GLU A 185 2.94 8.60 -11.19
N GLN A 186 2.06 7.74 -10.68
CA GLN A 186 0.74 8.09 -10.20
C GLN A 186 0.68 7.87 -8.67
N TRP A 187 -0.45 7.37 -8.17
CA TRP A 187 -0.69 7.18 -6.75
C TRP A 187 0.18 6.08 -6.13
N PHE A 188 0.49 5.02 -6.88
CA PHE A 188 1.26 3.87 -6.38
C PHE A 188 2.76 4.15 -6.22
N PHE A 189 3.25 5.30 -6.71
CA PHE A 189 4.64 5.76 -6.56
C PHE A 189 5.16 5.61 -5.12
N ASP A 190 4.39 6.07 -4.13
CA ASP A 190 4.77 6.01 -2.72
C ASP A 190 4.99 4.58 -2.24
N THR A 191 4.05 3.71 -2.57
CA THR A 191 4.10 2.30 -2.17
C THR A 191 5.24 1.58 -2.86
N GLU A 192 5.45 1.83 -4.15
CA GLU A 192 6.57 1.26 -4.90
C GLU A 192 7.91 1.72 -4.32
N LEU A 193 8.06 3.01 -4.02
CA LEU A 193 9.24 3.57 -3.37
C LEU A 193 9.53 2.87 -2.03
N LEU A 194 8.51 2.69 -1.18
CA LEU A 194 8.67 2.03 0.13
C LEU A 194 9.02 0.55 0.01
N LEU A 195 8.39 -0.16 -0.93
CA LEU A 195 8.68 -1.58 -1.19
C LEU A 195 10.12 -1.76 -1.73
N LEU A 196 10.57 -0.88 -2.61
CA LEU A 196 11.94 -0.88 -3.12
C LEU A 196 12.93 -0.50 -2.02
N ALA A 197 12.62 0.50 -1.19
CA ALA A 197 13.47 0.91 -0.09
C ALA A 197 13.64 -0.21 0.95
N GLU A 198 12.54 -0.83 1.35
CA GLU A 198 12.57 -1.95 2.27
C GLU A 198 13.28 -3.16 1.66
N GLY A 199 13.02 -3.49 0.39
CA GLY A 199 13.70 -4.56 -0.35
C GLY A 199 15.19 -4.30 -0.58
N ALA A 200 15.61 -3.05 -0.60
CA ALA A 200 17.01 -2.67 -0.59
C ALA A 200 17.66 -2.85 0.79
N GLY A 201 16.87 -2.91 1.88
CA GLY A 201 17.33 -3.01 3.26
C GLY A 201 17.51 -1.66 3.96
N LEU A 202 16.93 -0.59 3.42
CA LEU A 202 17.02 0.76 3.98
C LEU A 202 16.25 0.87 5.30
N ARG A 203 16.72 1.77 6.18
CA ARG A 203 16.09 2.04 7.47
C ARG A 203 14.92 3.00 7.28
N ILE A 204 13.72 2.47 7.42
CA ILE A 204 12.46 3.23 7.38
C ILE A 204 12.04 3.59 8.81
N HIS A 205 11.89 4.88 9.10
CA HIS A 205 11.34 5.39 10.35
C HIS A 205 9.86 5.74 10.20
N GLU A 206 9.06 5.47 11.22
CA GLU A 206 7.63 5.77 11.22
C GLU A 206 7.29 6.77 12.33
N VAL A 207 6.71 7.90 11.96
CA VAL A 207 6.28 8.95 12.87
C VAL A 207 4.76 8.89 13.01
N PRO A 208 4.22 8.65 14.21
CA PRO A 208 2.79 8.78 14.44
C PRO A 208 2.32 10.19 14.11
N VAL A 209 1.29 10.31 13.27
CA VAL A 209 0.71 11.60 12.91
C VAL A 209 -0.75 11.69 13.33
N ASP A 210 -1.14 12.87 13.78
CA ASP A 210 -2.55 13.25 13.94
C ASP A 210 -3.07 13.72 12.58
N TRP A 211 -4.26 13.25 12.20
CA TRP A 211 -4.79 13.41 10.85
C TRP A 211 -6.30 13.66 10.85
N VAL A 212 -6.73 14.67 10.10
CA VAL A 212 -8.14 15.02 9.94
C VAL A 212 -8.53 14.85 8.48
N ASP A 213 -9.62 14.13 8.24
CA ASP A 213 -10.13 13.82 6.89
C ASP A 213 -10.69 15.07 6.22
N ASP A 214 -10.22 15.38 5.01
CA ASP A 214 -10.90 16.35 4.15
C ASP A 214 -12.19 15.73 3.56
N PRO A 215 -13.36 16.35 3.81
CA PRO A 215 -14.63 15.88 3.28
C PRO A 215 -14.72 15.88 1.74
N ASP A 216 -13.94 16.67 0.99
CA ASP A 216 -14.03 16.78 -0.48
C ASP A 216 -12.99 15.94 -1.25
N SER A 217 -12.88 14.64 -0.97
CA SER A 217 -12.00 13.79 -1.81
C SER A 217 -12.73 13.14 -2.99
N ARG A 218 -12.27 13.52 -4.19
CA ARG A 218 -12.76 13.12 -5.52
C ARG A 218 -12.09 11.85 -6.06
N VAL A 219 -11.47 11.05 -5.18
CA VAL A 219 -10.67 9.89 -5.60
C VAL A 219 -11.58 8.72 -6.00
N ASP A 220 -11.39 8.21 -7.22
CA ASP A 220 -12.02 6.95 -7.64
C ASP A 220 -11.36 5.77 -6.92
N ILE A 221 -12.07 5.25 -5.92
CA ILE A 221 -11.60 4.19 -5.03
C ILE A 221 -11.36 2.88 -5.78
N VAL A 222 -12.19 2.55 -6.77
CA VAL A 222 -12.14 1.25 -7.46
C VAL A 222 -10.95 1.23 -8.41
N GLN A 223 -10.81 2.28 -9.20
CA GLN A 223 -9.69 2.40 -10.14
C GLN A 223 -8.35 2.41 -9.37
N THR A 224 -8.27 3.20 -8.29
CA THR A 224 -7.06 3.26 -7.45
C THR A 224 -6.70 1.88 -6.90
N ALA A 225 -7.67 1.13 -6.38
CA ALA A 225 -7.43 -0.21 -5.84
C ALA A 225 -6.95 -1.21 -6.90
N LEU A 226 -7.45 -1.14 -8.13
CA LEU A 226 -7.00 -1.99 -9.24
C LEU A 226 -5.57 -1.65 -9.67
N ASP A 227 -5.26 -0.35 -9.77
CA ASP A 227 -3.93 0.12 -10.15
C ASP A 227 -2.89 -0.21 -9.08
N ASP A 228 -3.27 -0.09 -7.81
CA ASP A 228 -2.51 -0.55 -6.65
C ASP A 228 -2.17 -2.05 -6.72
N LEU A 229 -3.15 -2.91 -7.01
CA LEU A 229 -2.94 -4.36 -7.14
C LEU A 229 -2.03 -4.70 -8.33
N ARG A 230 -2.20 -4.01 -9.46
CA ARG A 230 -1.31 -4.14 -10.63
C ARG A 230 0.11 -3.72 -10.29
N GLY A 231 0.26 -2.62 -9.56
CA GLY A 231 1.53 -2.12 -9.03
C GLY A 231 2.21 -3.16 -8.14
N MET A 232 1.51 -3.72 -7.15
CA MET A 232 2.04 -4.78 -6.29
C MET A 232 2.49 -6.00 -7.10
N ALA A 233 1.70 -6.44 -8.08
CA ALA A 233 2.05 -7.57 -8.95
C ALA A 233 3.27 -7.27 -9.84
N ARG A 234 3.44 -6.03 -10.30
CA ARG A 234 4.61 -5.56 -11.05
C ARG A 234 5.87 -5.62 -10.18
N VAL A 235 5.83 -5.03 -8.99
CA VAL A 235 6.96 -5.04 -8.04
C VAL A 235 7.32 -6.48 -7.66
N ALA A 236 6.34 -7.31 -7.29
CA ALA A 236 6.55 -8.70 -6.91
C ALA A 236 7.27 -9.49 -8.02
N ARG A 237 6.82 -9.36 -9.27
CA ARG A 237 7.44 -10.01 -10.43
C ARG A 237 8.89 -9.60 -10.62
N ARG A 238 9.20 -8.30 -10.57
CA ARG A 238 10.58 -7.80 -10.76
C ARG A 238 11.52 -8.27 -9.66
N THR A 239 11.06 -8.25 -8.41
CA THR A 239 11.87 -8.72 -7.29
C THR A 239 12.11 -10.23 -7.34
N LEU A 240 11.13 -11.02 -7.83
CA LEU A 240 11.31 -12.47 -8.01
C LEU A 240 12.27 -12.85 -9.13
N TRP A 241 12.30 -12.07 -10.21
CA TRP A 241 13.23 -12.29 -11.33
C TRP A 241 14.61 -11.65 -11.14
N GLY A 242 14.90 -11.07 -9.96
CA GLY A 242 16.21 -10.49 -9.65
C GLY A 242 16.55 -9.24 -10.47
N ALA A 243 15.54 -8.58 -11.05
CA ALA A 243 15.72 -7.47 -11.99
C ALA A 243 15.91 -6.10 -11.31
N VAL A 244 15.97 -6.06 -9.97
CA VAL A 244 16.15 -4.82 -9.20
C VAL A 244 17.57 -4.82 -8.63
N ARG A 245 18.49 -4.17 -9.35
CA ARG A 245 19.81 -3.79 -8.83
C ARG A 245 19.79 -2.29 -8.58
N LEU A 246 19.74 -1.89 -7.32
CA LEU A 246 19.71 -0.48 -6.96
C LEU A 246 21.14 -0.01 -6.66
N PRO A 247 21.58 1.15 -7.16
CA PRO A 247 22.89 1.73 -6.87
C PRO A 247 22.91 2.39 -5.48
N VAL A 248 22.48 1.66 -4.45
CA VAL A 248 22.47 2.15 -3.06
C VAL A 248 23.84 1.86 -2.43
N PRO A 249 24.39 2.77 -1.58
CA PRO A 249 25.69 2.57 -0.95
C PRO A 249 25.85 1.20 -0.26
N SER A 250 27.06 0.63 -0.31
CA SER A 250 27.41 -0.76 0.09
C SER A 250 27.22 -1.10 1.59
N ARG A 251 26.59 -0.24 2.38
CA ARG A 251 26.25 -0.49 3.79
C ARG A 251 24.96 -1.28 3.98
N VAL A 252 24.26 -1.61 2.89
CA VAL A 252 22.91 -2.16 2.96
C VAL A 252 22.91 -3.64 2.59
N ARG A 253 22.67 -4.49 3.59
CA ARG A 253 22.45 -5.94 3.41
C ARG A 253 21.11 -6.12 2.67
N GLU A 254 21.16 -6.82 1.54
CA GLU A 254 20.01 -7.27 0.75
C GLU A 254 18.83 -7.67 1.63
N ALA A 255 17.72 -6.92 1.58
CA ALA A 255 16.48 -7.39 2.15
C ALA A 255 15.85 -8.40 1.21
N ARG A 256 15.87 -9.65 1.68
CA ARG A 256 15.17 -10.76 1.02
C ARG A 256 13.68 -10.57 1.30
N LEU A 257 12.85 -10.49 0.25
CA LEU A 257 11.38 -10.67 0.35
C LEU A 257 11.08 -11.80 1.34
N PRO A 258 10.01 -11.72 2.16
CA PRO A 258 9.67 -12.82 3.06
C PRO A 258 9.59 -14.12 2.30
N ARG A 259 10.53 -15.01 2.62
CA ARG A 259 10.70 -16.33 2.02
C ARG A 259 9.44 -17.14 2.32
N GLY A 260 8.48 -17.12 1.41
CA GLY A 260 7.24 -17.86 1.58
C GLY A 260 6.25 -17.66 0.45
N MET A 261 5.97 -16.41 0.06
CA MET A 261 4.89 -16.12 -0.89
C MET A 261 5.06 -16.83 -2.25
N ALA A 262 6.21 -16.69 -2.88
CA ALA A 262 6.49 -17.28 -4.20
C ALA A 262 6.32 -18.80 -4.21
N ARG A 263 6.43 -19.44 -3.04
CA ARG A 263 6.19 -20.88 -2.86
C ARG A 263 4.76 -21.16 -2.38
N GLN A 264 4.16 -20.28 -1.59
CA GLN A 264 2.82 -20.46 -1.00
C GLN A 264 1.70 -20.28 -2.03
N LEU A 265 1.80 -19.27 -2.90
CA LEU A 265 0.77 -18.98 -3.89
C LEU A 265 0.58 -20.14 -4.90
N PRO A 266 1.64 -20.69 -5.55
CA PRO A 266 1.46 -21.84 -6.43
C PRO A 266 1.00 -23.09 -5.65
N ARG A 267 1.44 -23.30 -4.41
CA ARG A 267 0.94 -24.41 -3.58
C ARG A 267 -0.54 -24.27 -3.25
N PHE A 268 -0.99 -23.06 -2.88
CA PHE A 268 -2.39 -22.77 -2.63
C PHE A 268 -3.24 -23.01 -3.88
N ALA A 269 -2.76 -22.58 -5.05
CA ALA A 269 -3.42 -22.82 -6.33
C ALA A 269 -3.55 -24.33 -6.64
N VAL A 270 -2.47 -25.11 -6.44
CA VAL A 270 -2.50 -26.58 -6.60
C VAL A 270 -3.50 -27.21 -5.63
N VAL A 271 -3.49 -26.83 -4.34
CA VAL A 271 -4.49 -27.32 -3.37
C VAL A 271 -5.90 -26.95 -3.82
N GLY A 272 -6.10 -25.75 -4.35
CA GLY A 272 -7.37 -25.29 -4.92
C GLY A 272 -7.86 -26.20 -6.06
N VAL A 273 -7.05 -26.40 -7.09
CA VAL A 273 -7.39 -27.25 -8.25
C VAL A 273 -7.71 -28.68 -7.81
N VAL A 274 -6.87 -29.27 -6.96
CA VAL A 274 -7.09 -30.63 -6.43
C VAL A 274 -8.39 -30.70 -5.64
N SER A 275 -8.69 -29.68 -4.83
CA SER A 275 -9.94 -29.62 -4.06
C SER A 275 -11.17 -29.51 -4.96
N THR A 276 -11.09 -28.74 -6.05
CA THR A 276 -12.18 -28.62 -7.03
C THR A 276 -12.43 -29.94 -7.75
N VAL A 277 -11.38 -30.63 -8.19
CA VAL A 277 -11.51 -31.96 -8.82
C VAL A 277 -12.11 -32.96 -7.83
N ALA A 278 -11.64 -32.97 -6.58
CA ALA A 278 -12.19 -33.84 -5.53
C ALA A 278 -13.66 -33.52 -5.23
N TYR A 279 -14.05 -32.25 -5.24
CA TYR A 279 -15.44 -31.82 -5.07
C TYR A 279 -16.32 -32.35 -6.21
N LEU A 280 -15.90 -32.19 -7.47
CA LEU A 280 -16.66 -32.67 -8.62
C LEU A 280 -16.84 -34.20 -8.57
N ALA A 281 -15.77 -34.95 -8.28
CA ALA A 281 -15.83 -36.40 -8.15
C ALA A 281 -16.75 -36.85 -7.01
N LEU A 282 -16.63 -36.22 -5.83
CA LEU A 282 -17.44 -36.55 -4.66
C LEU A 282 -18.91 -36.20 -4.89
N PHE A 283 -19.21 -35.05 -5.49
CA PHE A 283 -20.55 -34.66 -5.86
C PHE A 283 -21.16 -35.68 -6.84
N SER A 284 -20.46 -36.00 -7.94
CA SER A 284 -20.94 -36.97 -8.93
C SER A 284 -21.22 -38.36 -8.33
N LEU A 285 -20.42 -38.80 -7.36
CA LEU A 285 -20.64 -40.06 -6.66
C LEU A 285 -21.85 -39.98 -5.72
N LEU A 286 -21.94 -38.94 -4.88
CA LEU A 286 -23.04 -38.75 -3.94
C LEU A 286 -24.38 -38.55 -4.66
N ARG A 287 -24.39 -37.95 -5.85
CA ARG A 287 -25.61 -37.76 -6.65
C ARG A 287 -26.27 -39.06 -7.09
N GLN A 288 -25.55 -40.19 -7.07
CA GLN A 288 -26.12 -41.50 -7.38
C GLN A 288 -27.05 -42.00 -6.26
N ALA A 289 -26.89 -41.50 -5.03
CA ALA A 289 -27.62 -41.96 -3.86
C ALA A 289 -28.40 -40.86 -3.12
N LEU A 290 -28.06 -39.58 -3.32
CA LEU A 290 -28.61 -38.45 -2.58
C LEU A 290 -29.23 -37.38 -3.51
N PRO A 291 -30.26 -36.66 -3.06
CA PRO A 291 -30.77 -35.46 -3.72
C PRO A 291 -29.68 -34.42 -4.02
N ALA A 292 -29.91 -33.57 -5.04
CA ALA A 292 -28.89 -32.64 -5.53
C ALA A 292 -28.35 -31.70 -4.46
N LEU A 293 -29.26 -31.14 -3.66
CA LEU A 293 -28.93 -30.18 -2.61
C LEU A 293 -28.10 -30.83 -1.50
N THR A 294 -28.46 -32.03 -1.06
CA THR A 294 -27.76 -32.75 0.02
C THR A 294 -26.41 -33.26 -0.45
N ALA A 295 -26.32 -33.82 -1.66
CA ALA A 295 -25.05 -34.22 -2.27
C ALA A 295 -24.07 -33.04 -2.40
N ASN A 296 -24.56 -31.87 -2.85
CA ASN A 296 -23.77 -30.64 -2.94
C ASN A 296 -23.27 -30.17 -1.57
N ALA A 297 -24.17 -30.07 -0.58
CA ALA A 297 -23.83 -29.61 0.76
C ALA A 297 -22.76 -30.50 1.41
N VAL A 298 -22.91 -31.83 1.31
CA VAL A 298 -21.94 -32.79 1.85
C VAL A 298 -20.61 -32.69 1.11
N ALA A 299 -20.62 -32.63 -0.23
CA ALA A 299 -19.39 -32.51 -1.02
C ALA A 299 -18.62 -31.22 -0.71
N LEU A 300 -19.31 -30.08 -0.60
CA LEU A 300 -18.72 -28.80 -0.22
C LEU A 300 -18.12 -28.84 1.18
N LEU A 301 -18.83 -29.41 2.17
CA LEU A 301 -18.34 -29.48 3.54
C LEU A 301 -17.08 -30.35 3.65
N VAL A 302 -17.12 -31.56 3.09
CA VAL A 302 -15.98 -32.50 3.13
C VAL A 302 -14.76 -31.90 2.45
N THR A 303 -14.94 -31.30 1.27
CA THR A 303 -13.83 -30.67 0.55
C THR A 303 -13.34 -29.38 1.20
N ALA A 304 -14.19 -28.62 1.88
CA ALA A 304 -13.75 -27.45 2.65
C ALA A 304 -12.84 -27.83 3.84
N VAL A 305 -13.19 -28.90 4.57
CA VAL A 305 -12.38 -29.45 5.67
C VAL A 305 -11.05 -30.02 5.14
N ALA A 306 -11.10 -30.78 4.04
CA ALA A 306 -9.91 -31.34 3.41
C ALA A 306 -8.98 -30.25 2.84
N ASN A 307 -9.54 -29.22 2.18
CA ASN A 307 -8.79 -28.09 1.65
C ASN A 307 -8.07 -27.31 2.76
N THR A 308 -8.74 -27.08 3.89
CA THR A 308 -8.14 -26.40 5.05
C THR A 308 -7.01 -27.23 5.65
N ALA A 309 -7.19 -28.54 5.78
CA ALA A 309 -6.13 -29.45 6.24
C ALA A 309 -4.92 -29.49 5.29
N ALA A 310 -5.18 -29.57 3.98
CA ALA A 310 -4.16 -29.57 2.95
C ALA A 310 -3.37 -28.24 2.94
N ASN A 311 -4.06 -27.10 3.03
CA ASN A 311 -3.42 -25.79 3.14
C ASN A 311 -2.61 -25.64 4.42
N ARG A 312 -3.11 -26.13 5.56
CA ARG A 312 -2.40 -26.12 6.85
C ARG A 312 -1.04 -26.82 6.73
N ARG A 313 -0.99 -28.01 6.11
CA ARG A 313 0.21 -28.84 6.02
C ARG A 313 1.13 -28.43 4.86
N PHE A 314 0.57 -28.23 3.67
CA PHE A 314 1.33 -28.11 2.42
C PHE A 314 1.63 -26.65 2.05
N THR A 315 0.66 -25.77 2.20
CA THR A 315 0.81 -24.34 1.88
C THR A 315 1.53 -23.59 3.00
N PHE A 316 1.06 -23.73 4.24
CA PHE A 316 1.55 -22.93 5.38
C PHE A 316 2.51 -23.67 6.33
N GLY A 317 2.81 -24.95 6.07
CA GLY A 317 3.85 -25.70 6.80
C GLY A 317 3.56 -25.90 8.30
N VAL A 318 2.29 -25.85 8.72
CA VAL A 318 1.88 -26.03 10.11
C VAL A 318 1.74 -27.52 10.42
N THR A 319 2.69 -28.08 11.16
CA THR A 319 2.72 -29.47 11.65
C THR A 319 2.27 -29.55 13.12
N GLY A 320 1.69 -30.69 13.54
CA GLY A 320 1.18 -30.94 14.90
C GLY A 320 -0.35 -30.80 15.07
N SER A 321 -0.90 -31.25 16.21
CA SER A 321 -2.34 -31.24 16.53
C SER A 321 -2.81 -29.97 17.25
N ALA A 322 -1.88 -29.17 17.78
CA ALA A 322 -2.18 -27.93 18.48
C ALA A 322 -3.03 -26.99 17.59
N ARG A 323 -4.16 -26.53 18.16
CA ARG A 323 -5.13 -25.63 17.51
C ARG A 323 -5.72 -26.17 16.19
N ALA A 324 -5.63 -27.47 15.90
CA ALA A 324 -6.14 -28.04 14.65
C ALA A 324 -7.66 -27.83 14.47
N LEU A 325 -8.45 -28.09 15.53
CA LEU A 325 -9.90 -27.83 15.53
C LEU A 325 -10.22 -26.35 15.29
N ARG A 326 -9.47 -25.46 15.93
CA ARG A 326 -9.61 -24.02 15.74
C ARG A 326 -9.30 -23.60 14.30
N HIS A 327 -8.21 -24.11 13.72
CA HIS A 327 -7.88 -23.80 12.32
C HIS A 327 -8.93 -24.35 11.34
N GLN A 328 -9.56 -25.48 11.65
CA GLN A 328 -10.67 -26.01 10.85
C GLN A 328 -11.90 -25.10 10.94
N PHE A 329 -12.28 -24.66 12.13
CA PHE A 329 -13.38 -23.71 12.32
C PHE A 329 -13.11 -22.37 11.61
N GLU A 330 -11.91 -21.81 11.79
CA GLU A 330 -11.50 -20.57 11.14
C GLU A 330 -11.40 -20.75 9.60
N GLY A 331 -10.95 -21.91 9.12
CA GLY A 331 -10.94 -22.24 7.69
C GLY A 331 -12.35 -22.38 7.10
N LEU A 332 -13.31 -22.92 7.86
CA LEU A 332 -14.71 -22.98 7.47
C LEU A 332 -15.32 -21.58 7.37
N ILE A 333 -15.02 -20.69 8.31
CA ILE A 333 -15.43 -19.27 8.23
C ILE A 333 -14.87 -18.63 6.95
N ALA A 334 -13.58 -18.83 6.66
CA ALA A 334 -12.97 -18.30 5.43
C ALA A 334 -13.63 -18.85 4.15
N PHE A 335 -14.05 -20.12 4.17
CA PHE A 335 -14.82 -20.71 3.07
C PHE A 335 -16.21 -20.08 2.93
N LEU A 336 -16.96 -19.92 4.02
CA LEU A 336 -18.30 -19.32 4.03
C LEU A 336 -18.27 -17.86 3.57
N VAL A 337 -17.25 -17.09 3.97
CA VAL A 337 -17.03 -15.72 3.48
C VAL A 337 -16.79 -15.72 1.97
N GLY A 338 -15.96 -16.63 1.47
CA GLY A 338 -15.74 -16.78 0.02
C GLY A 338 -17.03 -17.12 -0.73
N LEU A 339 -17.84 -18.04 -0.20
CA LEU A 339 -19.13 -18.44 -0.77
C LEU A 339 -20.13 -17.27 -0.79
N ALA A 340 -20.24 -16.54 0.33
CA ALA A 340 -21.11 -15.37 0.43
C ALA A 340 -20.71 -14.28 -0.58
N LEU A 341 -19.41 -14.05 -0.79
CA LEU A 341 -18.89 -13.13 -1.80
C LEU A 341 -19.30 -13.56 -3.22
N THR A 342 -19.08 -14.82 -3.59
CA THR A 342 -19.44 -15.31 -4.94
C THR A 342 -20.94 -15.25 -5.19
N THR A 343 -21.76 -15.65 -4.20
CA THR A 343 -23.21 -15.62 -4.32
C THR A 343 -23.75 -14.20 -4.32
N GLY A 344 -23.18 -13.31 -3.51
CA GLY A 344 -23.57 -11.91 -3.44
C GLY A 344 -23.31 -11.14 -4.73
N VAL A 345 -22.17 -11.38 -5.39
CA VAL A 345 -21.88 -10.75 -6.70
C VAL A 345 -22.90 -11.19 -7.74
N LEU A 346 -23.28 -12.47 -7.76
CA LEU A 346 -24.30 -12.98 -8.69
C LEU A 346 -25.69 -12.42 -8.40
N ALA A 347 -26.04 -12.22 -7.13
CA ALA A 347 -27.34 -11.70 -6.72
C ALA A 347 -27.55 -10.22 -7.08
N VAL A 348 -26.47 -9.46 -7.29
CA VAL A 348 -26.51 -8.02 -7.61
C VAL A 348 -26.43 -7.76 -9.12
N LEU A 349 -26.17 -8.80 -9.94
CA LEU A 349 -26.17 -8.65 -11.39
C LEU A 349 -27.58 -8.27 -11.88
N PRO A 350 -27.71 -7.23 -12.74
CA PRO A 350 -28.99 -6.85 -13.31
C PRO A 350 -29.60 -8.01 -14.10
N THR A 351 -30.92 -8.17 -14.02
CA THR A 351 -31.65 -9.12 -14.85
C THR A 351 -31.53 -8.70 -16.33
N GLY A 352 -31.17 -9.63 -17.21
CA GLY A 352 -31.05 -9.37 -18.66
C GLY A 352 -29.65 -8.99 -19.17
N VAL A 353 -28.59 -9.12 -18.34
CA VAL A 353 -27.21 -9.03 -18.84
C VAL A 353 -26.88 -10.15 -19.82
N SER A 354 -25.98 -9.88 -20.77
CA SER A 354 -25.56 -10.90 -21.73
C SER A 354 -24.77 -12.02 -21.04
N HIS A 355 -24.87 -13.24 -21.58
CA HIS A 355 -24.18 -14.41 -21.04
C HIS A 355 -22.66 -14.20 -20.91
N GLY A 356 -22.06 -13.43 -21.82
CA GLY A 356 -20.63 -13.09 -21.74
C GLY A 356 -20.28 -12.21 -20.53
N VAL A 357 -21.13 -11.24 -20.20
CA VAL A 357 -20.95 -10.37 -19.02
C VAL A 357 -21.15 -11.17 -17.73
N GLU A 358 -22.14 -12.05 -17.70
CA GLU A 358 -22.38 -12.97 -16.59
C GLU A 358 -21.16 -13.89 -16.35
N LEU A 359 -20.60 -14.48 -17.40
CA LEU A 359 -19.40 -15.33 -17.31
C LEU A 359 -18.21 -14.56 -16.75
N VAL A 360 -17.95 -13.33 -17.26
CA VAL A 360 -16.86 -12.48 -16.76
C VAL A 360 -17.07 -12.13 -15.28
N ALA A 361 -18.29 -11.80 -14.88
CA ALA A 361 -18.62 -11.49 -13.49
C ALA A 361 -18.41 -12.70 -12.57
N VAL A 362 -18.83 -13.90 -12.99
CA VAL A 362 -18.60 -15.15 -12.24
C VAL A 362 -17.09 -15.43 -12.08
N VAL A 363 -16.30 -15.29 -13.15
CA VAL A 363 -14.85 -15.51 -13.09
C VAL A 363 -14.18 -14.50 -12.17
N ALA A 364 -14.53 -13.21 -12.26
CA ALA A 364 -14.00 -12.17 -11.40
C ALA A 364 -14.38 -12.38 -9.92
N ALA A 365 -15.63 -12.76 -9.65
CA ALA A 365 -16.11 -13.05 -8.30
C ALA A 365 -15.36 -14.24 -7.66
N ASN A 366 -15.16 -15.32 -8.43
CA ASN A 366 -14.40 -16.48 -7.97
C ASN A 366 -12.92 -16.17 -7.72
N ALA A 367 -12.30 -15.36 -8.58
CA ALA A 367 -10.92 -14.91 -8.38
C ALA A 367 -10.80 -14.06 -7.10
N LEU A 368 -11.72 -13.12 -6.87
CA LEU A 368 -11.77 -12.29 -5.67
C LEU A 368 -11.98 -13.13 -4.41
N ALA A 369 -12.95 -14.04 -4.41
CA ALA A 369 -13.22 -14.93 -3.29
C ALA A 369 -12.02 -15.83 -2.96
N THR A 370 -11.31 -16.32 -3.98
CA THR A 370 -10.09 -17.11 -3.83
C THR A 370 -8.97 -16.30 -3.18
N LEU A 371 -8.78 -15.04 -3.62
CA LEU A 371 -7.80 -14.13 -3.03
C LEU A 371 -8.14 -13.81 -1.57
N VAL A 372 -9.40 -13.45 -1.28
CA VAL A 372 -9.87 -13.19 0.09
C VAL A 372 -9.65 -14.42 0.98
N ARG A 373 -9.99 -15.62 0.50
CA ARG A 373 -9.77 -16.86 1.24
C ARG A 373 -8.29 -17.11 1.52
N PHE A 374 -7.41 -16.91 0.54
CA PHE A 374 -5.97 -17.03 0.74
C PHE A 374 -5.46 -16.06 1.82
N LEU A 375 -5.91 -14.79 1.76
CA LEU A 375 -5.54 -13.76 2.73
C LEU A 375 -6.03 -14.10 4.13
N LEU A 376 -7.28 -14.54 4.29
CA LEU A 376 -7.82 -14.99 5.57
C LEU A 376 -7.00 -16.15 6.14
N LEU A 377 -6.69 -17.15 5.31
CA LEU A 377 -5.88 -18.29 5.75
C LEU A 377 -4.48 -17.86 6.18
N ARG A 378 -3.84 -16.95 5.45
CA ARG A 378 -2.47 -16.50 5.74
C ARG A 378 -2.38 -15.55 6.93
N VAL A 379 -3.25 -14.55 7.00
CA VAL A 379 -3.18 -13.43 7.95
C VAL A 379 -3.92 -13.73 9.24
N TRP A 380 -4.95 -14.57 9.20
CA TRP A 380 -5.79 -14.83 10.37
C TRP A 380 -5.66 -16.26 10.88
N VAL A 381 -5.90 -17.26 10.02
CA VAL A 381 -5.94 -18.68 10.43
C VAL A 381 -4.55 -19.21 10.77
N PHE A 382 -3.55 -18.94 9.93
CA PHE A 382 -2.19 -19.47 10.06
C PHE A 382 -1.16 -18.38 10.39
N ASN A 383 -1.59 -17.28 11.00
CA ASN A 383 -0.70 -16.17 11.36
C ASN A 383 0.40 -16.61 12.34
N PRO A 384 1.69 -16.49 11.98
CA PRO A 384 2.79 -16.90 12.86
C PRO A 384 2.89 -16.07 14.14
N ASN A 385 2.48 -14.78 14.13
CA ASN A 385 2.58 -13.90 15.30
C ASN A 385 1.55 -14.24 16.39
N ARG A 386 0.46 -14.95 16.05
CA ARG A 386 -0.49 -15.49 17.03
C ARG A 386 0.05 -16.71 17.80
N ARG A 387 1.24 -17.21 17.45
CA ARG A 387 1.89 -18.32 18.16
C ARG A 387 2.65 -17.88 19.40
N GLN A 388 3.08 -16.63 19.49
CA GLN A 388 3.88 -16.10 20.60
C GLN A 388 3.05 -15.41 21.71
N GLY A 389 1.76 -15.20 21.49
CA GLY A 389 0.85 -14.69 22.53
C GLY A 389 0.23 -15.83 23.34
N ARG A 390 0.99 -16.38 24.28
CA ARG A 390 0.48 -16.99 25.52
C ARG A 390 1.57 -16.95 26.57
#